data_AF-A0A4P5RB97-F1
#
_entry.id   AF-A0A4P5RB97-F1
#
_cell.length_a   1.000
_cell.length_b   1.000
_cell.length_c   1.000
_cell.angle_alpha   90.00
_cell.angle_beta   90.00
_cell.angle_gamma   90.00
#
_symmetry.space_group_name_H-M   'P 1'
#
loop_
_entity.id
_entity.type
_entity.pdbx_description
1 polymer ?
#
loop_
_entity_poly.entity_id
_entity_poly.type
_entity_poly.pdbx_seq_one_letter_code
_entity_poly.pdbx_strand_id
1 'polypeptide(L)'
;MSEATETFESLWSYCTADKRAIPRDWHKLYEMLANKRQKSSGGWTPSLPLILAAWDVTTPIEKHLRFKEHVEWADEHNQLAEIASYLRSLPEDQWYHFGEF
;
A
#
# COMPACT_ATOMS: atom_id res chain seq x y z
N MET A 1 -9.57 27.56 -1.30
CA MET A 1 -9.68 26.45 -0.32
C MET A 1 -8.28 25.93 -0.13
N SER A 2 -7.71 26.01 1.06
CA SER A 2 -6.43 25.35 1.35
C SER A 2 -6.67 23.86 1.28
N GLU A 3 -6.21 23.19 0.23
CA GLU A 3 -6.04 21.74 0.26
C GLU A 3 -5.15 21.44 1.47
N ALA A 4 -5.68 20.70 2.44
CA ALA A 4 -4.83 20.16 3.47
C ALA A 4 -3.81 19.26 2.77
N THR A 5 -2.52 19.57 2.92
CA THR A 5 -1.45 18.71 2.41
C THR A 5 -1.64 17.32 3.00
N GLU A 6 -1.78 16.31 2.13
CA GLU A 6 -1.87 14.92 2.57
C GLU A 6 -0.60 14.55 3.35
N THR A 7 -0.77 13.91 4.52
CA THR A 7 0.34 13.37 5.31
C THR A 7 0.23 11.86 5.39
N PHE A 8 1.34 11.19 5.75
CA PHE A 8 1.34 9.75 5.92
C PHE A 8 0.25 9.31 6.91
N GLU A 9 0.09 10.04 8.03
CA GLU A 9 -0.89 9.74 9.07
C GLU A 9 -2.34 9.88 8.57
N SER A 10 -2.65 10.93 7.80
CA SER A 10 -4.00 11.13 7.26
C SER A 10 -4.38 10.07 6.23
N LEU A 11 -3.43 9.67 5.39
CA LEU A 11 -3.64 8.60 4.42
C LEU A 11 -3.72 7.24 5.13
N TRP A 12 -2.80 6.95 6.05
CA TRP A 12 -2.76 5.66 6.74
C TRP A 12 -3.99 5.45 7.62
N SER A 13 -4.48 6.50 8.28
CA SER A 13 -5.76 6.46 9.01
C SER A 13 -6.93 6.11 8.08
N TYR A 14 -6.96 6.64 6.85
CA TYR A 14 -7.96 6.28 5.86
C TYR A 14 -7.81 4.81 5.39
N CYS A 15 -6.58 4.37 5.11
CA CYS A 15 -6.26 3.02 4.63
C CYS A 15 -6.53 1.92 5.67
N THR A 16 -6.66 2.27 6.95
CA THR A 16 -6.93 1.34 8.06
C THR A 16 -8.36 1.46 8.61
N ALA A 17 -9.11 2.48 8.18
CA ALA A 17 -10.51 2.63 8.52
C ALA A 17 -11.32 1.41 8.06
N ASP A 18 -12.45 1.16 8.73
CA ASP A 18 -13.38 0.08 8.40
C ASP A 18 -12.77 -1.33 8.39
N LYS A 19 -11.60 -1.51 9.05
CA LYS A 19 -10.79 -2.75 9.05
C LYS A 19 -10.20 -3.12 7.68
N ARG A 20 -10.02 -2.13 6.79
CA ARG A 20 -9.26 -2.30 5.55
C ARG A 20 -7.84 -2.78 5.89
N ALA A 21 -7.40 -3.81 5.20
CA ALA A 21 -6.09 -4.40 5.37
C ALA A 21 -5.18 -4.05 4.19
N ILE A 22 -5.60 -4.32 2.95
CA ILE A 22 -4.86 -3.96 1.72
C ILE A 22 -5.85 -3.69 0.59
N PRO A 23 -5.49 -2.90 -0.45
CA PRO A 23 -6.29 -2.83 -1.66
C PRO A 23 -6.29 -4.17 -2.41
N ARG A 24 -7.38 -4.49 -3.13
CA ARG A 24 -7.48 -5.71 -3.94
C ARG A 24 -6.47 -5.71 -5.07
N ASP A 25 -6.33 -4.59 -5.75
CA ASP A 25 -5.31 -4.37 -6.77
C ASP A 25 -4.02 -3.80 -6.14
N TRP A 26 -3.44 -4.59 -5.24
CA TRP A 26 -2.20 -4.22 -4.56
C TRP A 26 -0.98 -4.19 -5.49
N HIS A 27 -1.03 -4.95 -6.59
CA HIS A 27 0.02 -4.92 -7.60
C HIS A 27 0.08 -3.57 -8.30
N LYS A 28 -1.07 -3.02 -8.72
CA LYS A 28 -1.13 -1.69 -9.32
C LYS A 28 -0.58 -0.60 -8.41
N LEU A 29 -0.91 -0.63 -7.12
CA LEU A 29 -0.31 0.30 -6.13
C LEU A 29 1.22 0.23 -6.21
N TYR A 30 1.78 -0.98 -6.20
CA TYR A 30 3.22 -1.17 -6.24
C TYR A 30 3.84 -0.68 -7.55
N GLU A 31 3.18 -0.92 -8.69
CA GLU A 31 3.63 -0.43 -10.00
C GLU A 31 3.72 1.10 -10.05
N MET A 32 2.80 1.81 -9.39
CA MET A 32 2.82 3.26 -9.30
C MET A 32 4.06 3.80 -8.55
N LEU A 33 4.61 3.08 -7.58
CA LEU A 33 5.70 3.60 -6.74
C LEU A 33 6.94 4.02 -7.55
N ALA A 34 7.42 5.24 -7.34
CA ALA A 34 8.64 5.73 -7.97
C ALA A 34 9.90 5.13 -7.35
N ASN A 35 11.02 5.22 -8.08
CA ASN A 35 12.38 4.96 -7.58
C ASN A 35 12.63 3.56 -6.98
N LYS A 36 11.77 2.57 -7.24
CA LYS A 36 11.96 1.19 -6.83
C LYS A 36 13.33 0.67 -7.30
N ARG A 37 14.06 -0.04 -6.44
CA ARG A 37 15.41 -0.55 -6.74
C ARG A 37 15.47 -2.05 -6.56
N GLN A 38 16.04 -2.75 -7.54
CA GLN A 38 16.39 -4.15 -7.37
C GLN A 38 17.70 -4.25 -6.57
N LYS A 39 17.72 -5.10 -5.53
CA LYS A 39 18.91 -5.32 -4.70
C LYS A 39 19.86 -6.29 -5.42
N SER A 40 21.17 -6.11 -5.24
CA SER A 40 22.19 -7.00 -5.80
C SER A 40 22.07 -8.45 -5.29
N SER A 41 21.54 -8.64 -4.09
CA SER A 41 21.23 -9.94 -3.50
C SER A 41 19.94 -10.58 -4.05
N GLY A 42 19.25 -9.92 -4.98
CA GLY A 42 17.89 -10.24 -5.38
C GLY A 42 16.83 -9.54 -4.52
N GLY A 43 15.60 -9.50 -5.04
CA GLY A 43 14.48 -8.77 -4.43
C GLY A 43 14.49 -7.26 -4.74
N TRP A 44 13.55 -6.53 -4.15
CA TRP A 44 13.31 -5.11 -4.42
C TRP A 44 13.26 -4.28 -3.12
N THR A 45 13.48 -2.97 -3.26
CA THR A 45 13.14 -1.94 -2.26
C THR A 45 12.20 -0.92 -2.93
N PRO A 46 10.97 -0.72 -2.42
CA PRO A 46 10.36 -1.48 -1.34
C PRO A 46 10.10 -2.91 -1.80
N SER A 47 9.91 -3.81 -0.84
CA SER A 47 9.71 -5.23 -1.10
C SER A 47 8.50 -5.47 -1.99
N LEU A 48 8.50 -6.54 -2.80
CA LEU A 48 7.35 -6.84 -3.68
C LEU A 48 6.06 -7.08 -2.86
N PRO A 49 4.85 -6.84 -3.40
CA PRO A 49 3.60 -7.26 -2.77
C PRO A 49 3.61 -8.76 -2.45
N LEU A 50 3.01 -9.14 -1.32
CA LEU A 50 2.87 -10.55 -0.90
C LEU A 50 1.68 -11.21 -1.61
N ILE A 51 1.78 -11.31 -2.92
CA ILE A 51 0.76 -11.87 -3.83
C ILE A 51 1.21 -13.21 -4.41
N LEU A 52 0.30 -13.88 -5.14
CA LEU A 52 0.54 -15.18 -5.79
C LEU A 52 1.02 -16.24 -4.77
N ALA A 53 2.15 -16.89 -5.00
CA ALA A 53 2.67 -17.94 -4.12
C ALA A 53 2.92 -17.47 -2.68
N ALA A 54 3.14 -16.16 -2.46
CA ALA A 54 3.31 -15.61 -1.12
C ALA A 54 1.96 -15.37 -0.41
N TRP A 55 0.83 -15.41 -1.12
CA TRP A 55 -0.49 -15.11 -0.56
C TRP A 55 -0.89 -16.12 0.52
N ASP A 56 -0.80 -17.41 0.22
CA ASP A 56 -1.29 -18.48 1.11
C ASP A 56 -0.34 -18.79 2.28
N VAL A 57 0.91 -18.31 2.21
CA VAL A 57 1.95 -18.59 3.21
C VAL A 57 2.27 -17.39 4.10
N THR A 58 1.53 -16.29 3.97
CA THR A 58 1.69 -15.08 4.79
C THR A 58 0.40 -14.74 5.52
N THR A 59 0.53 -14.27 6.74
CA THR A 59 -0.59 -13.83 7.57
C THR A 59 -1.17 -12.49 7.07
N PRO A 60 -2.43 -12.17 7.40
CA PRO A 60 -3.01 -10.86 7.10
C PRO A 60 -2.19 -9.67 7.61
N ILE A 61 -1.57 -9.83 8.78
CA ILE A 61 -0.73 -8.79 9.40
C ILE A 61 0.55 -8.56 8.60
N GLU A 62 1.20 -9.62 8.08
CA GLU A 62 2.37 -9.47 7.22
C GLU A 62 2.03 -8.72 5.91
N LYS A 63 0.86 -9.03 5.32
CA LYS A 63 0.35 -8.29 4.14
C LYS A 63 0.11 -6.82 4.47
N HIS A 64 -0.51 -6.53 5.60
CA HIS A 64 -0.78 -5.16 6.05
C HIS A 64 0.49 -4.36 6.32
N LEU A 65 1.50 -4.97 6.95
CA LEU A 65 2.80 -4.34 7.19
C LEU A 65 3.56 -4.05 5.89
N ARG A 66 3.53 -4.97 4.91
CA ARG A 66 4.09 -4.72 3.57
C ARG A 66 3.34 -3.60 2.85
N PHE A 67 2.04 -3.49 3.02
CA PHE A 67 1.27 -2.39 2.46
C PHE A 67 1.65 -1.06 3.11
N LYS A 68 1.85 -1.04 4.43
CA LYS A 68 2.38 0.14 5.15
C LYS A 68 3.73 0.58 4.59
N GLU A 69 4.66 -0.36 4.39
CA GLU A 69 5.98 -0.11 3.77
C GLU A 69 5.83 0.60 2.41
N HIS A 70 4.85 0.23 1.59
CA HIS A 70 4.61 0.88 0.30
C HIS A 70 4.08 2.32 0.44
N VAL A 71 3.23 2.57 1.44
CA VAL A 71 2.71 3.93 1.70
C VAL A 71 3.81 4.82 2.29
N GLU A 72 4.63 4.30 3.20
CA GLU A 72 5.82 4.99 3.73
C GLU A 72 6.81 5.30 2.61
N TRP A 73 7.04 4.34 1.70
CA TRP A 73 7.89 4.56 0.53
C TRP A 73 7.40 5.70 -0.36
N ALA A 74 6.09 5.81 -0.57
CA ALA A 74 5.50 6.90 -1.35
C ALA A 74 5.74 8.26 -0.68
N ASP A 75 5.65 8.33 0.64
CA ASP A 75 5.93 9.55 1.42
C ASP A 75 7.40 9.98 1.28
N GLU A 76 8.33 9.07 1.51
CA GLU A 76 9.78 9.32 1.40
C GLU A 76 10.20 9.78 0.00
N HIS A 77 9.44 9.43 -1.04
CA HIS A 77 9.73 9.74 -2.43
C HIS A 77 8.85 10.87 -3.00
N ASN A 78 8.18 11.66 -2.16
CA ASN A 78 7.31 12.78 -2.56
C ASN A 78 6.16 12.38 -3.50
N GLN A 79 5.69 11.13 -3.40
CA GLN A 79 4.61 10.57 -4.21
C GLN A 79 3.31 10.38 -3.41
N LEU A 80 3.27 10.83 -2.15
CA LEU A 80 2.16 10.57 -1.26
C LEU A 80 0.81 11.07 -1.81
N ALA A 81 0.77 12.26 -2.41
CA ALA A 81 -0.47 12.83 -2.95
C ALA A 81 -1.05 12.01 -4.13
N GLU A 82 -0.20 11.49 -5.01
CA GLU A 82 -0.62 10.65 -6.14
C GLU A 82 -1.16 9.30 -5.64
N ILE A 83 -0.43 8.67 -4.70
CA ILE A 83 -0.84 7.41 -4.09
C ILE A 83 -2.13 7.56 -3.27
N ALA A 84 -2.27 8.68 -2.54
CA ALA A 84 -3.49 9.01 -1.82
C ALA A 84 -4.68 9.17 -2.77
N SER A 85 -4.50 9.89 -3.89
CA SER A 85 -5.54 10.04 -4.90
C SER A 85 -6.03 8.68 -5.42
N TYR A 86 -5.11 7.77 -5.72
CA TYR A 86 -5.45 6.40 -6.12
C TYR A 86 -6.20 5.64 -5.01
N LEU A 87 -5.63 5.55 -3.81
CA LEU A 87 -6.24 4.78 -2.71
C LEU A 87 -7.61 5.32 -2.31
N ARG A 88 -7.79 6.65 -2.31
CA ARG A 88 -9.08 7.30 -2.02
C ARG A 88 -10.10 7.14 -3.15
N SER A 89 -9.66 6.82 -4.38
CA SER A 89 -10.56 6.53 -5.49
C SER A 89 -11.14 5.11 -5.45
N LEU A 90 -10.57 4.22 -4.64
CA LEU A 90 -11.02 2.84 -4.54
C LEU A 90 -12.35 2.78 -3.76
N PRO A 91 -13.42 2.19 -4.33
CA PRO A 91 -14.62 1.87 -3.57
C PRO A 91 -14.34 0.77 -2.55
N GLU A 92 -15.22 0.63 -1.56
CA GLU A 92 -15.00 -0.27 -0.41
C GLU A 92 -14.78 -1.74 -0.82
N ASP A 93 -15.48 -2.21 -1.85
CA ASP A 93 -15.37 -3.56 -2.38
C ASP A 93 -14.03 -3.83 -3.09
N GLN A 94 -13.22 -2.80 -3.34
CA GLN A 94 -11.84 -2.89 -3.83
C GLN A 94 -10.81 -2.92 -2.70
N TRP A 95 -11.25 -3.12 -1.45
CA TRP A 95 -10.38 -3.43 -0.32
C TRP A 95 -10.57 -4.88 0.12
N TYR A 96 -9.49 -5.46 0.62
CA TYR A 96 -9.55 -6.64 1.48
C TYR A 96 -9.61 -6.18 2.92
N HIS A 97 -10.48 -6.80 3.71
CA HIS A 97 -10.63 -6.51 5.13
C HIS A 97 -10.00 -7.60 6.00
N PHE A 98 -9.62 -7.24 7.22
CA PHE A 98 -9.22 -8.24 8.20
C PHE A 98 -10.36 -9.24 8.44
N GLY A 99 -10.10 -10.52 8.14
CA GLY A 99 -11.07 -11.61 8.19
C GLY A 99 -11.44 -12.22 6.83
N GLU A 100 -10.96 -11.64 5.72
CA GLU A 100 -11.27 -12.10 4.35
C GLU A 100 -10.15 -12.90 3.65
N PHE A 101 -9.02 -13.13 4.34
CA PHE A 101 -7.84 -13.79 3.78
C PHE A 101 -7.85 -15.30 3.99
#